data_AF-A0A2K3NII3-F1
#
_entry.id   AF-A0A2K3NII3-F1
#
_cell.length_a   1.000
_cell.length_b   1.000
_cell.length_c   1.000
_cell.angle_alpha   90.00
_cell.angle_beta   90.00
_cell.angle_gamma   90.00
#
_symmetry.space_group_name_H-M   'P 1'
#
loop_
_entity.id
_entity.type
_entity.pdbx_description
1 polymer ?
#
loop_
_entity_poly.entity_id
_entity_poly.type
_entity_poly.pdbx_seq_one_letter_code
_entity_poly.pdbx_strand_id
1 'polypeptide(L)'
;MLKQHPSFRCSSSITTTNSTPSYNSLVSETVRLLGPPTKFEASKLKVVLLEDPINRYASILPRTYILSHCDLTANLTLAVSNVIKLEQLRGWYEKDDVVAEWKKVKNEMCLHVHCFVSGPNSFLDLAAEFRYHIFSKEMPLVLKAIQCGDSVLFHDNPELLDSTVRVYFHSSSKKYNRMECWGPLKDAMEGKRADQLQGLINRDRPPEKWRSPMSIFQALFAFLL
;
A
#
# COMPACT_ATOMS: atom_id res chain seq x y z
N MET A 1 32.35 36.00 7.14
CA MET A 1 32.65 34.80 7.96
C MET A 1 31.42 33.91 7.96
N LEU A 2 31.52 32.73 7.33
CA LEU A 2 30.48 31.71 7.29
C LEU A 2 30.29 31.11 8.69
N LYS A 3 29.05 31.09 9.19
CA LYS A 3 28.66 30.24 10.33
C LYS A 3 28.16 28.91 9.78
N GLN A 4 28.85 27.84 10.14
CA GLN A 4 28.44 26.46 9.88
C GLN A 4 27.11 26.18 10.59
N HIS A 5 26.14 25.65 9.85
CA HIS A 5 24.92 25.06 10.41
C HIS A 5 25.22 23.61 10.84
N PRO A 6 24.76 23.16 12.01
CA PRO A 6 24.92 21.78 12.41
C PRO A 6 23.98 20.88 11.58
N SER A 7 24.56 19.92 10.86
CA SER A 7 23.80 18.83 10.23
C SER A 7 23.29 17.90 11.32
N PHE A 8 22.00 17.90 11.58
CA PHE A 8 21.40 16.90 12.46
C PHE A 8 20.95 15.70 11.63
N ARG A 9 21.74 14.62 11.72
CA ARG A 9 21.29 13.26 11.39
C ARG A 9 19.97 13.00 12.12
N CYS A 10 19.01 12.39 11.43
CA CYS A 10 17.86 11.77 12.05
C CYS A 10 18.37 10.68 12.99
N SER A 11 18.51 11.01 14.27
CA SER A 11 18.69 10.02 15.33
C SER A 11 17.38 9.24 15.43
N SER A 12 17.36 8.09 14.79
CA SER A 12 16.32 7.08 14.92
C SER A 12 16.34 6.57 16.36
N SER A 13 15.57 7.22 17.24
CA SER A 13 15.15 6.65 18.51
C SER A 13 14.15 5.54 18.21
N ILE A 14 14.68 4.38 17.87
CA ILE A 14 13.95 3.14 17.72
C ILE A 14 13.47 2.76 19.12
N THR A 15 12.22 3.06 19.46
CA THR A 15 11.53 2.31 20.50
C THR A 15 11.05 1.01 19.85
N THR A 16 11.95 0.03 19.76
CA THR A 16 11.63 -1.35 19.38
C THR A 16 10.86 -1.97 20.54
N THR A 17 9.54 -1.84 20.50
CA THR A 17 8.71 -2.91 21.07
C THR A 17 8.82 -4.08 20.09
N ASN A 18 9.82 -4.95 20.31
CA ASN A 18 9.98 -6.22 19.63
C ASN A 18 8.89 -7.21 20.08
N SER A 19 7.62 -6.86 19.89
CA SER A 19 6.53 -7.82 19.95
C SER A 19 6.27 -8.28 18.51
N THR A 20 6.99 -9.31 18.09
CA THR A 20 6.66 -10.06 16.87
C THR A 20 5.20 -10.50 16.99
N PRO A 21 4.31 -10.15 16.03
CA PRO A 21 2.93 -10.60 16.09
C PRO A 21 2.92 -12.13 16.04
N SER A 22 2.32 -12.79 17.03
CA SER A 22 2.07 -14.24 16.98
C SER A 22 1.11 -14.52 15.83
N TYR A 23 1.58 -15.15 14.76
CA TYR A 23 0.79 -15.46 13.57
C TYR A 23 -0.10 -16.67 13.80
N ASN A 24 -1.30 -16.67 13.25
CA ASN A 24 -2.08 -17.90 13.17
C ASN A 24 -1.42 -18.85 12.17
N SER A 25 -1.12 -20.09 12.59
CA SER A 25 -0.42 -21.10 11.76
C SER A 25 -1.10 -21.31 10.41
N LEU A 26 -2.44 -21.37 10.40
CA LEU A 26 -3.25 -21.54 9.19
C LEU A 26 -3.15 -20.35 8.22
N VAL A 27 -3.05 -19.12 8.74
CA VAL A 27 -2.89 -17.93 7.89
C VAL A 27 -1.49 -17.87 7.33
N SER A 28 -0.47 -18.17 8.13
CA SER A 28 0.91 -18.25 7.67
C SER A 28 1.05 -19.26 6.52
N GLU A 29 0.45 -20.45 6.67
CA GLU A 29 0.47 -21.49 5.65
C GLU A 29 -0.27 -21.09 4.37
N THR A 30 -1.45 -20.47 4.51
CA THR A 30 -2.24 -20.00 3.36
C THR A 30 -1.58 -18.79 2.66
N VAL A 31 -0.98 -17.87 3.42
CA VAL A 31 -0.21 -16.73 2.87
C VAL A 31 1.05 -17.21 2.15
N ARG A 32 1.69 -18.29 2.63
CA ARG A 32 2.81 -18.95 1.93
C ARG A 32 2.38 -19.54 0.58
N LEU A 33 1.12 -19.95 0.44
CA LEU A 33 0.55 -20.47 -0.81
C LEU A 33 0.14 -19.37 -1.80
N LEU A 34 0.02 -18.11 -1.34
CA LEU A 34 -0.13 -17.00 -2.26
C LEU A 34 1.11 -16.96 -3.15
N GLY A 35 0.92 -17.03 -4.47
CA GLY A 35 1.99 -16.99 -5.48
C GLY A 35 2.91 -15.76 -5.38
N PRO A 36 3.90 -15.56 -6.26
CA PRO A 36 4.70 -14.33 -6.24
C PRO A 36 3.82 -13.07 -6.36
N PRO A 37 4.22 -11.91 -5.81
CA PRO A 37 3.48 -10.66 -5.96
C PRO A 37 3.12 -10.40 -7.42
N THR A 38 1.94 -9.83 -7.63
CA THR A 38 1.47 -9.59 -8.99
C THR A 38 2.37 -8.59 -9.71
N LYS A 39 2.78 -8.93 -10.93
CA LYS A 39 3.53 -8.00 -11.77
C LYS A 39 2.59 -6.91 -12.26
N PHE A 40 2.96 -5.65 -12.04
CA PHE A 40 2.22 -4.52 -12.57
C PHE A 40 2.24 -4.52 -14.11
N GLU A 41 1.07 -4.36 -14.72
CA GLU A 41 0.86 -4.26 -16.17
C GLU A 41 0.08 -2.97 -16.48
N ALA A 42 0.74 -2.00 -17.11
CA ALA A 42 0.13 -0.70 -17.40
C ALA A 42 -1.12 -0.79 -18.30
N SER A 43 -1.21 -1.79 -19.17
CA SER A 43 -2.37 -2.03 -20.03
C SER A 43 -3.65 -2.41 -19.28
N LYS A 44 -3.53 -2.87 -18.03
CA LYS A 44 -4.67 -3.18 -17.15
C LYS A 44 -5.07 -2.00 -16.27
N LEU A 45 -4.35 -0.88 -16.33
CA LEU A 45 -4.64 0.32 -15.55
C LEU A 45 -5.51 1.28 -16.36
N LYS A 46 -6.71 1.55 -15.85
CA LYS A 46 -7.58 2.62 -16.32
C LYS A 46 -7.47 3.81 -15.37
N VAL A 47 -7.22 5.00 -15.90
CA VAL A 47 -7.19 6.24 -15.10
C VAL A 47 -8.50 7.01 -15.32
N VAL A 48 -9.11 7.46 -14.22
CA VAL A 48 -10.33 8.27 -14.21
C VAL A 48 -10.04 9.55 -13.42
N LEU A 49 -10.31 10.71 -14.01
CA LEU A 49 -10.28 11.98 -13.27
C LEU A 49 -11.67 12.24 -12.72
N LEU A 50 -11.78 12.53 -11.42
CA LEU A 50 -13.08 12.73 -10.75
C LEU A 50 -13.65 14.15 -10.95
N GLU A 51 -12.94 15.03 -11.66
CA GLU A 51 -13.27 16.45 -11.80
C GLU A 51 -13.12 16.95 -13.24
N ASP A 52 -13.70 18.14 -13.51
CA ASP A 52 -13.73 18.76 -14.83
C ASP A 52 -12.32 19.07 -15.37
N PRO A 53 -12.08 18.89 -16.68
CA PRO A 53 -10.77 19.01 -17.32
C PRO A 53 -10.19 20.44 -17.33
N ILE A 54 -10.82 21.42 -16.69
CA ILE A 54 -10.37 22.82 -16.65
C ILE A 54 -9.35 23.03 -15.53
N ASN A 55 -9.39 22.24 -14.45
CA ASN A 55 -8.46 22.33 -13.33
C ASN A 55 -7.28 21.33 -13.46
N ARG A 56 -6.72 21.22 -14.67
CA ARG A 56 -5.62 20.28 -15.01
C ARG A 56 -4.26 20.70 -14.45
N TYR A 57 -4.14 21.88 -13.84
CA TYR A 57 -2.86 22.41 -13.38
C TYR A 57 -2.48 21.89 -11.98
N ALA A 58 -1.83 20.73 -12.00
CA ALA A 58 -0.53 20.44 -11.37
C ALA A 58 -0.24 20.82 -9.91
N SER A 59 -1.24 21.15 -9.08
CA SER A 59 -0.99 21.25 -7.65
C SER A 59 -0.80 19.85 -7.06
N ILE A 60 0.33 19.64 -6.37
CA ILE A 60 0.57 18.40 -5.62
C ILE A 60 -0.49 18.23 -4.51
N LEU A 61 -1.06 19.33 -3.99
CA LEU A 61 -2.03 19.32 -2.91
C LEU A 61 -3.27 20.20 -3.21
N PRO A 62 -4.48 19.76 -2.80
CA PRO A 62 -4.79 18.40 -2.37
C PRO A 62 -4.72 17.45 -3.57
N ARG A 63 -4.31 16.20 -3.36
CA ARG A 63 -4.34 15.18 -4.41
C ARG A 63 -4.54 13.80 -3.81
N THR A 64 -5.60 13.16 -4.23
CA THR A 64 -6.10 11.90 -3.66
C THR A 64 -6.32 10.89 -4.78
N TYR A 65 -6.04 9.64 -4.47
CA TYR A 65 -6.12 8.48 -5.34
C TYR A 65 -7.05 7.45 -4.71
N ILE A 66 -7.95 6.88 -5.49
CA ILE A 66 -8.68 5.66 -5.12
C ILE A 66 -8.33 4.61 -6.17
N LEU A 67 -7.70 3.52 -5.73
CA LEU A 67 -7.37 2.39 -6.57
C LEU A 67 -8.31 1.23 -6.27
N SER A 68 -9.12 0.89 -7.28
CA SER A 68 -10.07 -0.23 -7.24
C SER A 68 -9.58 -1.37 -8.13
N HIS A 69 -9.88 -2.60 -7.73
CA HIS A 69 -9.56 -3.82 -8.47
C HIS A 69 -10.83 -4.53 -8.92
N CYS A 70 -10.82 -5.06 -10.15
CA CYS A 70 -11.87 -5.94 -10.64
C CYS A 70 -11.38 -7.39 -10.66
N ASP A 71 -11.93 -8.22 -9.75
CA ASP A 71 -11.53 -9.62 -9.59
C ASP A 71 -11.72 -10.48 -10.83
N LEU A 72 -12.73 -10.16 -11.65
CA LEU A 72 -13.03 -10.92 -12.87
C LEU A 72 -12.00 -10.70 -13.97
N THR A 73 -11.52 -9.47 -14.13
CA THR A 73 -10.67 -9.08 -15.26
C THR A 73 -9.22 -8.79 -14.87
N ALA A 74 -8.93 -8.79 -13.57
CA ALA A 74 -7.67 -8.29 -13.00
C ALA A 74 -7.33 -6.85 -13.42
N ASN A 75 -8.34 -6.04 -13.77
CA ASN A 75 -8.14 -4.65 -14.17
C ASN A 75 -8.08 -3.76 -12.94
N LEU A 76 -7.26 -2.72 -13.03
CA LEU A 76 -7.11 -1.68 -12.02
C LEU A 76 -7.78 -0.40 -12.52
N THR A 77 -8.52 0.27 -11.66
CA THR A 77 -9.01 1.63 -11.92
C THR A 77 -8.43 2.57 -10.89
N LEU A 78 -7.68 3.58 -11.35
CA LEU A 78 -7.15 4.65 -10.51
C LEU A 78 -8.01 5.90 -10.74
N ALA A 79 -8.83 6.24 -9.76
CA ALA A 79 -9.52 7.52 -9.71
C ALA A 79 -8.60 8.57 -9.08
N VAL A 80 -8.41 9.71 -9.74
CA VAL A 80 -7.57 10.83 -9.28
C VAL A 80 -8.45 12.05 -9.04
N SER A 81 -8.28 12.69 -7.89
CA SER A 81 -8.99 13.91 -7.48
C SER A 81 -7.99 14.94 -6.97
N ASN A 82 -8.20 16.21 -7.30
CA ASN A 82 -7.35 17.34 -6.91
C ASN A 82 -8.09 18.41 -6.08
N VAL A 83 -9.34 18.19 -5.70
CA VAL A 83 -10.07 19.04 -4.74
C VAL A 83 -10.59 18.28 -3.52
N ILE A 84 -10.81 16.97 -3.63
CA ILE A 84 -11.37 16.16 -2.55
C ILE A 84 -10.26 15.64 -1.63
N LYS A 85 -10.39 15.90 -0.32
CA LYS A 85 -9.55 15.30 0.72
C LYS A 85 -10.11 13.95 1.16
N LEU A 86 -9.24 13.06 1.66
CA LEU A 86 -9.65 11.74 2.16
C LEU A 86 -10.82 11.80 3.17
N GLU A 87 -10.85 12.80 4.05
CA GLU A 87 -11.89 12.97 5.06
C GLU A 87 -13.29 13.14 4.45
N GLN A 88 -13.37 13.70 3.25
CA GLN A 88 -14.60 13.94 2.51
C GLN A 88 -15.03 12.71 1.68
N LEU A 89 -14.14 11.73 1.48
CA LEU A 89 -14.41 10.49 0.75
C LEU A 89 -15.02 9.39 1.63
N ARG A 90 -15.35 9.66 2.90
CA ARG A 90 -15.95 8.65 3.79
C ARG A 90 -17.27 8.13 3.19
N GLY A 91 -17.30 6.84 2.87
CA GLY A 91 -18.46 6.17 2.26
C GLY A 91 -18.50 6.20 0.73
N TRP A 92 -17.50 6.79 0.07
CA TRP A 92 -17.40 6.85 -1.40
C TRP A 92 -16.57 5.72 -2.01
N TYR A 93 -15.76 5.03 -1.21
CA TYR A 93 -14.90 3.93 -1.66
C TYR A 93 -15.30 2.64 -0.95
N GLU A 94 -15.08 1.51 -1.63
CA GLU A 94 -15.36 0.19 -1.13
C GLU A 94 -14.29 -0.26 -0.12
N LYS A 95 -14.60 -1.23 0.75
CA LYS A 95 -13.65 -1.70 1.77
C LYS A 95 -12.38 -2.30 1.16
N ASP A 96 -12.45 -2.78 -0.07
CA ASP A 96 -11.32 -3.40 -0.76
C ASP A 96 -10.54 -2.40 -1.63
N ASP A 97 -10.98 -1.13 -1.71
CA ASP A 97 -10.23 -0.07 -2.36
C ASP A 97 -9.02 0.35 -1.53
N VAL A 98 -7.95 0.75 -2.24
CA VAL A 98 -6.80 1.42 -1.61
C VAL A 98 -6.90 2.91 -1.88
N VAL A 99 -6.93 3.70 -0.81
CA VAL A 99 -6.98 5.16 -0.93
C VAL A 99 -5.62 5.74 -0.58
N ALA A 100 -5.09 6.64 -1.39
CA ALA A 100 -3.84 7.32 -1.10
C ALA A 100 -3.99 8.84 -1.24
N GLU A 101 -3.30 9.60 -0.40
CA GLU A 101 -3.29 11.06 -0.48
C GLU A 101 -1.88 11.60 -0.27
N TRP A 102 -1.57 12.66 -1.02
CA TRP A 102 -0.38 13.46 -0.73
C TRP A 102 -0.63 14.35 0.48
N LYS A 103 0.34 14.41 1.40
CA LYS A 103 0.34 15.29 2.57
C LYS A 103 1.69 15.95 2.77
N LYS A 104 1.68 17.17 3.30
CA LYS A 104 2.89 17.86 3.74
C LYS A 104 3.06 17.68 5.25
N VAL A 105 4.10 16.97 5.68
CA VAL A 105 4.41 16.69 7.08
C VAL A 105 5.77 17.30 7.40
N LYS A 106 5.82 18.26 8.35
CA LYS A 106 7.06 18.98 8.72
C LYS A 106 7.82 19.54 7.50
N ASN A 107 7.07 20.09 6.56
CA ASN A 107 7.56 20.67 5.30
C ASN A 107 8.05 19.66 4.23
N GLU A 108 7.96 18.35 4.48
CA GLU A 108 8.28 17.30 3.51
C GLU A 108 7.01 16.67 2.93
N MET A 109 7.06 16.27 1.67
CA MET A 109 5.96 15.54 1.04
C MET A 109 5.97 14.08 1.49
N CYS A 110 4.80 13.55 1.81
CA CYS A 110 4.57 12.17 2.22
C CYS A 110 3.36 11.63 1.48
N LEU A 111 3.48 10.40 0.96
CA LEU A 111 2.34 9.67 0.41
C LEU A 111 1.74 8.83 1.54
N HIS A 112 0.49 9.13 1.90
CA HIS A 112 -0.26 8.39 2.91
C HIS A 112 -1.18 7.42 2.19
N VAL A 113 -0.99 6.12 2.39
CA VAL A 113 -1.80 5.05 1.80
C VAL A 113 -2.65 4.43 2.90
N HIS A 114 -3.93 4.21 2.62
CA HIS A 114 -4.94 3.75 3.56
C HIS A 114 -5.57 2.46 3.03
N CYS A 115 -5.45 1.38 3.81
CA CYS A 115 -6.02 0.07 3.52
C CYS A 115 -6.96 -0.34 4.65
N PHE A 116 -8.20 -0.71 4.33
CA PHE A 116 -9.13 -1.23 5.32
C PHE A 116 -8.99 -2.75 5.39
N VAL A 117 -8.41 -3.23 6.50
CA VAL A 117 -8.16 -4.67 6.66
C VAL A 117 -9.21 -5.36 7.50
N SER A 118 -10.08 -4.62 8.21
CA SER A 118 -11.25 -5.24 8.82
C SER A 118 -12.17 -5.86 7.76
N GLY A 119 -12.51 -7.14 7.95
CA GLY A 119 -13.54 -7.83 7.19
C GLY A 119 -14.91 -7.13 7.25
N PRO A 120 -15.87 -7.51 6.40
CA PRO A 120 -17.28 -7.17 6.62
C PRO A 120 -17.76 -7.64 8.01
N ASN A 121 -17.21 -8.76 8.48
CA ASN A 121 -17.44 -9.33 9.81
C ASN A 121 -16.25 -9.01 10.74
N SER A 122 -16.38 -7.94 11.54
CA SER A 122 -15.35 -7.47 12.49
C SER A 122 -15.03 -8.45 13.64
N PHE A 123 -15.71 -9.60 13.71
CA PHE A 123 -15.54 -10.65 14.71
C PHE A 123 -14.50 -11.71 14.34
N LEU A 124 -14.03 -11.75 13.09
CA LEU A 124 -13.02 -12.72 12.64
C LEU A 124 -11.66 -12.03 12.46
N ASP A 125 -10.81 -12.09 13.50
CA ASP A 125 -9.41 -11.63 13.45
C ASP A 125 -8.63 -12.20 12.24
N LEU A 126 -9.04 -13.38 11.76
CA LEU A 126 -8.47 -14.08 10.62
C LEU A 126 -8.58 -13.28 9.31
N ALA A 127 -9.72 -12.63 9.05
CA ALA A 127 -9.93 -11.83 7.85
C ALA A 127 -9.01 -10.61 7.82
N ALA A 128 -8.81 -9.98 8.99
CA ALA A 128 -7.87 -8.87 9.13
C ALA A 128 -6.42 -9.29 8.95
N GLU A 129 -6.05 -10.48 9.44
CA GLU A 129 -4.74 -11.05 9.19
C GLU A 129 -4.51 -11.30 7.70
N PHE A 130 -5.43 -11.97 7.00
CA PHE A 130 -5.31 -12.24 5.58
C PHE A 130 -5.18 -10.97 4.75
N ARG A 131 -6.10 -10.02 4.93
CA ARG A 131 -6.09 -8.75 4.19
C ARG A 131 -4.83 -7.95 4.44
N TYR A 132 -4.35 -7.91 5.70
CA TYR A 132 -3.07 -7.29 6.02
C TYR A 132 -1.92 -7.89 5.19
N HIS A 133 -1.84 -9.22 5.09
CA HIS A 133 -0.78 -9.87 4.32
C HIS A 133 -0.92 -9.63 2.82
N ILE A 134 -2.14 -9.64 2.28
CA ILE A 134 -2.40 -9.38 0.86
C ILE A 134 -1.99 -7.95 0.51
N PHE A 135 -2.50 -6.95 1.24
CA PHE A 135 -2.13 -5.55 0.99
C PHE A 135 -0.64 -5.30 1.17
N SER A 136 0.00 -5.90 2.19
CA SER A 136 1.45 -5.78 2.37
C SER A 136 2.21 -6.37 1.18
N LYS A 137 1.75 -7.52 0.65
CA LYS A 137 2.39 -8.18 -0.49
C LYS A 137 2.21 -7.41 -1.80
N GLU A 138 1.02 -6.85 -2.02
CA GLU A 138 0.65 -6.16 -3.27
C GLU A 138 0.91 -4.64 -3.22
N MET A 139 1.38 -4.09 -2.10
CA MET A 139 1.70 -2.66 -1.96
C MET A 139 2.62 -2.12 -3.08
N PRO A 140 3.66 -2.84 -3.53
CA PRO A 140 4.47 -2.38 -4.66
C PRO A 140 3.67 -2.18 -5.95
N LEU A 141 2.65 -2.99 -6.21
CA LEU A 141 1.75 -2.84 -7.36
C LEU A 141 0.87 -1.60 -7.21
N VAL A 142 0.31 -1.35 -6.02
CA VAL A 142 -0.48 -0.14 -5.72
C VAL A 142 0.32 1.12 -6.01
N LEU A 143 1.55 1.19 -5.49
CA LEU A 143 2.41 2.36 -5.65
C LEU A 143 2.82 2.59 -7.11
N LYS A 144 3.10 1.51 -7.86
CA LYS A 144 3.35 1.58 -9.31
C LYS A 144 2.13 2.07 -10.10
N ALA A 145 0.93 1.65 -9.71
CA ALA A 145 -0.31 2.11 -10.34
C ALA A 145 -0.50 3.62 -10.16
N ILE A 146 -0.22 4.16 -8.96
CA ILE A 146 -0.26 5.61 -8.69
C ILE A 146 0.78 6.34 -9.56
N GLN A 147 2.04 5.89 -9.56
CA GLN A 147 3.09 6.52 -10.36
C GLN A 147 2.77 6.53 -11.86
N CYS A 148 2.32 5.39 -12.37
CA CYS A 148 2.02 5.23 -13.80
C CYS A 148 0.75 6.01 -14.19
N GLY A 149 -0.28 5.97 -13.35
CA GLY A 149 -1.57 6.60 -13.64
C GLY A 149 -1.53 8.12 -13.51
N ASP A 150 -0.60 8.66 -12.75
CA ASP A 150 -0.39 10.11 -12.56
C ASP A 150 0.97 10.58 -13.10
N SER A 151 1.37 10.05 -14.25
CA SER A 151 2.72 10.23 -14.81
C SER A 151 3.10 11.70 -15.03
N VAL A 152 2.15 12.58 -15.36
CA VAL A 152 2.39 14.03 -15.53
C VAL A 152 2.84 14.66 -14.21
N LEU A 153 2.20 14.33 -13.09
CA LEU A 153 2.62 14.84 -11.77
C LEU A 153 4.07 14.46 -11.46
N PHE A 154 4.43 13.20 -11.71
CA PHE A 154 5.77 12.69 -11.43
C PHE A 154 6.83 13.18 -12.42
N HIS A 155 6.43 13.49 -13.65
CA HIS A 155 7.31 14.15 -14.62
C HIS A 155 7.67 15.56 -14.13
N ASP A 156 6.66 16.32 -13.70
CA ASP A 156 6.84 17.71 -13.27
C ASP A 156 7.48 17.84 -11.88
N ASN A 157 7.33 16.82 -11.03
CA ASN A 157 7.78 16.80 -9.63
C ASN A 157 8.55 15.49 -9.32
N PRO A 158 9.72 15.26 -9.93
CA PRO A 158 10.47 14.01 -9.76
C PRO A 158 10.91 13.74 -8.32
N GLU A 159 11.03 14.76 -7.48
CA GLU A 159 11.34 14.65 -6.05
C GLU A 159 10.28 13.88 -5.24
N LEU A 160 9.07 13.70 -5.78
CA LEU A 160 8.05 12.85 -5.17
C LEU A 160 8.48 11.38 -5.06
N LEU A 161 9.42 10.93 -5.89
CA LEU A 161 9.96 9.57 -5.81
C LEU A 161 10.81 9.33 -4.55
N ASP A 162 11.36 10.39 -3.96
CA ASP A 162 12.11 10.35 -2.70
C ASP A 162 11.20 10.55 -1.47
N SER A 163 9.93 10.88 -1.68
CA SER A 163 8.97 11.12 -0.60
C SER A 163 8.68 9.84 0.19
N THR A 164 8.51 9.99 1.50
CA THR A 164 8.23 8.85 2.38
C THR A 164 6.81 8.34 2.16
N VAL A 165 6.67 7.02 1.98
CA VAL A 165 5.40 6.31 1.96
C VAL A 165 5.04 5.84 3.36
N ARG A 166 3.84 6.17 3.81
CA ARG A 166 3.26 5.71 5.07
C ARG A 166 1.99 4.92 4.77
N VAL A 167 1.97 3.65 5.14
CA VAL A 167 0.82 2.78 4.95
C VAL A 167 0.07 2.62 6.25
N TYR A 168 -1.20 2.96 6.25
CA TYR A 168 -2.13 2.85 7.36
C TYR A 168 -3.05 1.66 7.12
N PHE A 169 -2.88 0.62 7.92
CA PHE A 169 -3.80 -0.50 7.99
C PHE A 169 -4.86 -0.20 9.04
N HIS A 170 -6.10 0.03 8.60
CA HIS A 170 -7.22 0.34 9.48
C HIS A 170 -7.93 -0.96 9.88
N SER A 171 -8.00 -1.22 11.19
CA SER A 171 -8.65 -2.43 11.71
C SER A 171 -9.36 -2.21 13.06
N SER A 172 -10.42 -2.97 13.33
CA SER A 172 -10.97 -3.15 14.69
C SER A 172 -10.00 -3.93 15.59
N SER A 173 -9.19 -4.82 15.01
CA SER A 173 -8.18 -5.59 15.73
C SER A 173 -6.95 -4.74 15.99
N LYS A 174 -6.61 -4.53 17.27
CA LYS A 174 -5.44 -3.72 17.68
C LYS A 174 -4.13 -4.22 17.06
N LYS A 175 -4.01 -5.53 16.80
CA LYS A 175 -2.84 -6.16 16.17
C LYS A 175 -2.57 -5.62 14.76
N TYR A 176 -3.64 -5.34 14.00
CA TYR A 176 -3.55 -4.93 12.59
C TYR A 176 -3.88 -3.45 12.38
N ASN A 177 -4.41 -2.76 13.38
CA ASN A 177 -4.63 -1.33 13.33
C ASN A 177 -3.32 -0.56 13.55
N ARG A 178 -2.53 -0.36 12.50
CA ARG A 178 -1.18 0.20 12.60
C ARG A 178 -0.76 1.00 11.38
N MET A 179 0.22 1.87 11.60
CA MET A 179 0.92 2.59 10.55
C MET A 179 2.32 2.00 10.37
N GLU A 180 2.72 1.81 9.12
CA GLU A 180 4.05 1.36 8.74
C GLU A 180 4.72 2.40 7.84
N CYS A 181 6.00 2.70 8.11
CA CYS A 181 6.81 3.57 7.27
C CYS A 181 7.56 2.72 6.24
N TRP A 182 7.25 2.87 4.96
CA TRP A 182 7.79 2.07 3.86
C TRP A 182 9.03 2.70 3.20
N GLY A 183 9.45 3.87 3.68
CA GLY A 183 10.59 4.59 3.14
C GLY A 183 10.25 5.34 1.85
N PRO A 184 11.26 5.74 1.06
CA PRO A 184 11.06 6.45 -0.20
C PRO A 184 10.17 5.68 -1.18
N LEU A 185 9.32 6.38 -1.92
CA LEU A 185 8.38 5.79 -2.88
C LEU A 185 9.08 4.89 -3.90
N LYS A 186 10.24 5.30 -4.43
CA LYS A 186 11.03 4.50 -5.37
C LYS A 186 11.45 3.14 -4.81
N ASP A 187 11.87 3.08 -3.55
CA ASP A 187 12.28 1.83 -2.90
C ASP A 187 11.08 0.98 -2.51
N ALA A 188 9.99 1.62 -2.08
CA ALA A 188 8.74 0.93 -1.72
C ALA A 188 8.11 0.21 -2.93
N MET A 189 8.20 0.80 -4.13
CA MET A 189 7.75 0.17 -5.39
C MET A 189 8.58 -1.06 -5.80
N GLU A 190 9.80 -1.19 -5.32
CA GLU A 190 10.65 -2.36 -5.60
C GLU A 190 10.35 -3.53 -4.67
N GLY A 191 9.57 -3.33 -3.60
CA GLY A 191 9.19 -4.41 -2.70
C GLY A 191 10.32 -4.90 -1.78
N LYS A 192 11.44 -4.18 -1.68
CA LYS A 192 12.61 -4.51 -0.84
C LYS A 192 12.28 -4.81 0.64
N ARG A 193 11.12 -4.36 1.13
CA ARG A 193 10.62 -4.64 2.48
C ARG A 193 9.85 -5.96 2.58
N ALA A 194 9.11 -6.36 1.54
CA ALA A 194 8.36 -7.62 1.53
C ALA A 194 9.28 -8.83 1.73
N ASP A 195 10.52 -8.74 1.25
CA ASP A 195 11.57 -9.75 1.43
C ASP A 195 11.94 -9.96 2.91
N GLN A 196 11.88 -8.92 3.75
CA GLN A 196 12.15 -9.05 5.19
C GLN A 196 11.02 -9.77 5.93
N LEU A 197 9.76 -9.52 5.54
CA LEU A 197 8.60 -10.25 6.08
C LEU A 197 8.61 -11.72 5.62
N GLN A 198 8.96 -11.96 4.35
CA GLN A 198 9.08 -13.30 3.79
C GLN A 198 10.26 -14.09 4.39
N GLY A 199 11.39 -13.42 4.67
CA GLY A 199 12.55 -14.01 5.34
C GLY A 199 12.29 -14.42 6.80
N LEU A 200 11.40 -13.71 7.49
CA LEU A 200 10.91 -14.10 8.82
C LEU A 200 10.00 -15.34 8.77
N ILE A 201 9.21 -15.48 7.70
CA ILE A 201 8.31 -16.62 7.49
C ILE A 201 9.08 -17.87 7.02
N ASN A 202 10.21 -17.72 6.32
CA ASN A 202 10.93 -18.81 5.64
C ASN A 202 12.04 -19.50 6.46
N ARG A 203 12.21 -19.23 7.77
CA ARG A 203 13.33 -19.81 8.55
C ARG A 203 13.31 -21.35 8.67
N ASP A 204 12.20 -22.01 8.34
CA ASP A 204 12.07 -23.47 8.36
C ASP A 204 11.70 -24.03 6.98
N ARG A 205 12.68 -24.22 6.07
CA ARG A 205 12.45 -24.93 4.81
C ARG A 205 13.59 -25.90 4.44
N PRO A 206 13.29 -27.16 4.09
CA PRO A 206 13.98 -27.89 3.03
C PRO A 206 13.37 -27.53 1.64
N PRO A 207 14.06 -27.81 0.53
CA PRO A 207 13.61 -27.38 -0.80
C PRO A 207 12.52 -28.32 -1.35
N GLU A 208 11.39 -27.78 -1.81
CA GLU A 208 10.36 -28.60 -2.46
C GLU A 208 9.82 -28.06 -3.79
N LYS A 209 9.36 -29.07 -4.54
CA LYS A 209 9.00 -29.18 -5.94
C LYS A 209 7.73 -28.42 -6.33
N TRP A 210 7.67 -28.14 -7.62
CA TRP A 210 6.63 -27.39 -8.30
C TRP A 210 5.23 -28.00 -8.11
N ARG A 211 4.37 -27.25 -7.42
CA ARG A 211 2.92 -27.27 -7.61
C ARG A 211 2.50 -25.90 -8.14
N SER A 212 1.59 -25.88 -9.11
CA SER A 212 1.13 -24.64 -9.77
C SER A 212 0.51 -23.68 -8.75
N PRO A 213 0.96 -22.42 -8.65
CA PRO A 213 0.41 -21.48 -7.69
C PRO A 213 -1.01 -21.06 -8.10
N MET A 214 -1.94 -21.03 -7.14
CA MET A 214 -3.21 -20.33 -7.33
C MET A 214 -2.95 -18.84 -7.49
N SER A 215 -3.77 -18.17 -8.31
CA SER A 215 -3.74 -16.72 -8.42
C SER A 215 -4.07 -16.10 -7.06
N ILE A 216 -3.27 -15.13 -6.61
CA ILE A 216 -3.49 -14.39 -5.36
C ILE A 216 -4.92 -13.80 -5.32
N PHE A 217 -5.47 -13.47 -6.48
CA PHE A 217 -6.82 -12.92 -6.63
C PHE A 217 -7.93 -13.95 -6.42
N GLN A 218 -7.68 -15.25 -6.61
CA GLN A 218 -8.62 -16.31 -6.20
C GLN A 218 -8.65 -16.49 -4.67
N ALA A 219 -7.58 -16.11 -3.96
CA ALA A 219 -7.56 -16.14 -2.51
C ALA A 219 -8.38 -15.00 -1.89
N LEU A 220 -8.47 -13.83 -2.54
CA LEU A 220 -9.40 -12.77 -2.13
C LEU A 220 -10.85 -13.27 -2.16
N PHE A 221 -11.24 -13.99 -3.22
CA PHE A 221 -12.60 -14.55 -3.37
C PHE A 221 -12.95 -15.58 -2.29
N ALA A 222 -11.99 -16.36 -1.80
CA ALA A 222 -12.22 -17.37 -0.77
C ALA A 222 -12.50 -16.80 0.64
N PHE A 223 -12.16 -15.54 0.90
CA PHE A 223 -12.27 -14.91 2.22
C PHE A 223 -13.09 -13.61 2.23
N LEU A 224 -13.76 -13.30 1.10
CA LEU A 224 -14.70 -12.18 0.94
C LEU A 224 -16.16 -12.57 1.26
N LEU A 225 -16.44 -13.84 1.58
CA LEU A 225 -17.71 -14.32 2.13
C LEU A 225 -17.59 -14.59 3.64
#